data_AF-A0A6I6DFK0-F1
#
_entry.id   AF-A0A6I6DFK0-F1
#
_cell.length_a   1.000
_cell.length_b   1.000
_cell.length_c   1.000
_cell.angle_alpha   90.00
_cell.angle_beta   90.00
_cell.angle_gamma   90.00
#
_symmetry.space_group_name_H-M   'P 1'
#
loop_
_entity.id
_entity.type
_entity.pdbx_description
1 polymer ?
#
loop_
_entity_poly.entity_id
_entity_poly.type
_entity_poly.pdbx_seq_one_letter_code
_entity_poly.pdbx_strand_id
1 'polypeptide(L)'
;MPFALEGFLMILGRLSGLFISAPVFNSRQVPGTVKVLIIVILSATMAYFVPVSFLVSLDNPGIIIAALVVEIFIGFTIGFVAYIAFAAIQLAGQLIDKQMGFMIVNVVDPQSGTSIPLMGNFKYIIALLLYLGMNGHHYLLQAIVQSYQFIPVMGLNLGANFYNLIIETTVYMFVVAIKIAAPVVMAILITDVSMGFIARTVPQMNVFIVGLPLKIFMGLVILLMVLPVYIWFMGILFARFFEYLDRIIFSMGL
;
A
#
# COMPACT_ATOMS: atom_id res chain seq x y z
N MET A 1 17.12 32.65 5.82
CA MET A 1 17.58 32.24 4.49
C MET A 1 16.56 32.74 3.49
N PRO A 2 16.94 33.39 2.37
CA PRO A 2 15.96 33.77 1.36
C PRO A 2 15.19 32.53 0.91
N PHE A 3 13.88 32.64 0.72
CA PHE A 3 13.07 31.54 0.20
C PHE A 3 13.63 31.15 -1.17
N ALA A 4 14.40 30.06 -1.22
CA ALA A 4 14.96 29.55 -2.45
C ALA A 4 13.83 28.90 -3.23
N LEU A 5 13.30 29.62 -4.22
CA LEU A 5 12.24 29.14 -5.11
C LEU A 5 12.57 27.76 -5.69
N GLU A 6 13.84 27.53 -6.00
CA GLU A 6 14.37 26.25 -6.49
C GLU A 6 14.19 25.11 -5.48
N GLY A 7 14.55 25.32 -4.21
CA GLY A 7 14.37 24.33 -3.16
C GLY A 7 12.89 24.00 -2.93
N PHE A 8 12.03 25.02 -2.97
CA PHE A 8 10.58 24.83 -2.89
C PHE A 8 10.03 23.98 -4.05
N LEU A 9 10.47 24.24 -5.28
CA LEU A 9 10.04 23.47 -6.46
C LEU A 9 10.46 22.00 -6.37
N MET A 10 11.68 21.71 -5.91
CA MET A 10 12.15 20.33 -5.75
C MET A 10 11.36 19.57 -4.68
N ILE A 11 11.14 20.20 -3.52
CA ILE A 11 10.32 19.62 -2.45
C ILE A 11 8.88 19.39 -2.92
N LEU A 12 8.32 20.33 -3.67
CA LEU A 12 6.99 20.19 -4.27
C LEU A 12 6.96 18.99 -5.23
N GLY A 13 7.98 18.82 -6.08
CA GLY A 13 8.12 17.66 -6.96
C GLY A 13 8.11 16.34 -6.19
N ARG A 14 8.97 16.19 -5.18
CA ARG A 14 9.07 14.96 -4.37
C ARG A 14 7.80 14.69 -3.56
N LEU A 15 7.19 15.69 -2.95
CA LEU A 15 5.90 15.55 -2.27
C LEU A 15 4.78 15.16 -3.24
N SER A 16 4.76 15.72 -4.45
CA SER A 16 3.74 15.37 -5.45
C SER A 16 3.82 13.90 -5.86
N GLY A 17 5.03 13.36 -6.05
CA GLY A 17 5.26 11.94 -6.28
C GLY A 17 4.69 11.06 -5.16
N LEU A 18 4.93 11.45 -3.91
CA LEU A 18 4.40 10.72 -2.74
C LEU A 18 2.87 10.74 -2.70
N PHE A 19 2.25 11.90 -2.97
CA PHE A 19 0.78 12.03 -2.95
C PHE A 19 0.09 11.26 -4.07
N ILE A 20 0.81 10.95 -5.17
CA ILE A 20 0.30 10.12 -6.27
C ILE A 20 0.20 8.64 -5.87
N SER A 21 1.15 8.11 -5.08
CA SER A 21 1.21 6.67 -4.77
C SER A 21 0.77 6.30 -3.36
N ALA A 22 0.95 7.17 -2.36
CA ALA A 22 0.72 6.80 -0.97
C ALA A 22 -0.78 6.60 -0.63
N PRO A 23 -1.18 5.47 0.00
CA PRO A 23 -2.58 5.06 0.16
C PRO A 23 -3.47 5.97 1.03
N VAL A 24 -2.91 6.82 1.88
CA VAL A 24 -3.67 7.84 2.66
C VAL A 24 -3.87 9.12 1.85
N PHE A 25 -2.83 9.56 1.14
CA PHE A 25 -2.83 10.82 0.40
C PHE A 25 -3.51 10.70 -0.96
N ASN A 26 -3.51 9.51 -1.56
CA ASN A 26 -4.14 9.22 -2.84
C ASN A 26 -5.63 8.81 -2.75
N SER A 27 -6.34 9.19 -1.68
CA SER A 27 -7.77 8.85 -1.56
C SER A 27 -8.62 9.52 -2.66
N ARG A 28 -9.53 8.77 -3.29
CA ARG A 28 -10.50 9.31 -4.27
C ARG A 28 -11.55 10.22 -3.65
N GLN A 29 -11.70 10.18 -2.32
CA GLN A 29 -12.69 10.97 -1.59
C GLN A 29 -12.27 12.45 -1.45
N VAL A 30 -10.98 12.76 -1.61
CA VAL A 30 -10.45 14.12 -1.50
C VAL A 30 -10.37 14.75 -2.89
N PRO A 31 -11.03 15.89 -3.14
CA PRO A 31 -10.94 16.61 -4.42
C PRO A 31 -9.49 16.95 -4.79
N GLY A 32 -9.16 16.87 -6.07
CA GLY A 32 -7.79 17.14 -6.54
C GLY A 32 -7.28 18.54 -6.17
N THR A 33 -8.16 19.54 -6.15
CA THR A 33 -7.83 20.92 -5.75
C THR A 33 -7.35 21.00 -4.29
N VAL A 34 -8.01 20.28 -3.38
CA VAL A 34 -7.62 20.24 -1.97
C VAL A 34 -6.27 19.54 -1.80
N LYS A 35 -6.02 18.45 -2.55
CA LYS A 35 -4.72 17.76 -2.52
C LYS A 35 -3.58 18.67 -2.96
N VAL A 36 -3.76 19.41 -4.06
CA VAL A 36 -2.75 20.34 -4.58
C VAL A 36 -2.46 21.45 -3.56
N LEU A 37 -3.49 22.01 -2.92
CA LEU A 37 -3.30 23.01 -1.86
C LEU A 37 -2.50 22.46 -0.68
N ILE A 38 -2.81 21.24 -0.23
CA ILE A 38 -2.06 20.58 0.86
C ILE A 38 -0.59 20.39 0.47
N ILE A 39 -0.32 19.91 -0.75
CA ILE A 39 1.05 19.72 -1.25
C ILE A 39 1.82 21.04 -1.25
N VAL A 40 1.22 22.12 -1.75
CA VAL A 40 1.84 23.46 -1.82
C VAL A 40 2.14 24.02 -0.43
N ILE A 41 1.20 23.86 0.52
CA ILE A 41 1.40 24.34 1.91
C ILE A 41 2.48 23.52 2.62
N LEU A 42 2.47 22.20 2.46
CA LEU A 42 3.49 21.32 3.03
C LEU A 42 4.86 21.58 2.41
N SER A 43 4.95 21.78 1.09
CA SER A 43 6.23 22.09 0.44
C SER A 43 6.75 23.46 0.87
N ALA A 44 5.88 24.48 1.02
CA ALA A 44 6.28 25.80 1.48
C ALA A 44 6.82 25.79 2.91
N THR A 45 6.18 25.02 3.80
CA THR A 45 6.63 24.87 5.18
C THR A 45 7.94 24.08 5.26
N MET A 46 8.06 22.96 4.52
CA MET A 46 9.29 22.16 4.48
C MET A 46 10.46 22.92 3.87
N ALA A 47 10.25 23.76 2.85
CA ALA A 47 11.30 24.55 2.21
C ALA A 47 12.05 25.49 3.15
N TYR A 48 11.46 25.85 4.30
CA TYR A 48 12.13 26.67 5.31
C TYR A 48 13.09 25.88 6.20
N PHE A 49 12.82 24.60 6.44
CA PHE A 49 13.53 23.78 7.41
C PHE A 49 14.45 22.73 6.77
N VAL A 50 14.18 22.33 5.53
CA VAL A 50 14.92 21.28 4.84
C VAL A 50 16.04 21.90 4.01
N PRO A 51 17.32 21.64 4.34
CA PRO A 51 18.43 22.06 3.49
C PRO A 51 18.44 21.20 2.22
N VAL A 52 18.16 21.81 1.08
CA VAL A 52 18.23 21.14 -0.23
C VAL A 52 19.62 21.38 -0.82
N SER A 53 20.40 20.32 -1.00
CA SER A 53 21.69 20.36 -1.67
C SER A 53 21.56 19.99 -3.14
N PHE A 54 22.19 20.78 -4.01
CA PHE A 54 22.18 20.59 -5.46
C PHE A 54 23.55 20.09 -5.92
N LEU A 55 23.60 18.99 -6.68
CA LEU A 55 24.84 18.51 -7.31
C LEU A 55 25.19 19.26 -8.59
N VAL A 56 24.18 19.85 -9.24
CA VAL A 56 24.29 20.56 -10.52
C VAL A 56 23.58 21.89 -10.39
N SER A 57 24.20 22.96 -10.90
CA SER A 57 23.59 24.29 -10.99
C SER A 57 22.36 24.28 -11.90
N LEU A 58 21.27 24.90 -11.47
CA LEU A 58 19.98 24.90 -12.17
C LEU A 58 19.86 26.05 -13.19
N ASP A 59 20.90 26.28 -13.99
CA ASP A 59 20.98 27.46 -14.86
C ASP A 59 20.14 27.32 -16.15
N ASN A 60 19.73 26.10 -16.51
CA ASN A 60 19.01 25.81 -17.74
C ASN A 60 17.60 25.26 -17.43
N PRO A 61 16.53 25.78 -18.07
CA PRO A 61 15.17 25.28 -17.90
C PRO A 61 15.04 23.77 -18.18
N GLY A 62 15.82 23.21 -19.11
CA GLY A 62 15.82 21.76 -19.37
C GLY A 62 16.32 20.93 -18.18
N ILE A 63 17.31 21.43 -17.44
CA ILE A 63 17.85 20.76 -16.24
C ILE A 63 16.84 20.85 -15.10
N ILE A 64 16.14 21.98 -14.95
CA ILE A 64 15.07 22.14 -13.95
C ILE A 64 13.94 21.13 -14.17
N ILE A 65 13.49 20.97 -15.42
CA ILE A 65 12.44 20.00 -15.77
C ILE A 65 12.92 18.57 -15.48
N ALA A 66 14.14 18.23 -15.88
CA ALA A 66 14.71 16.92 -15.61
C ALA A 66 14.84 16.64 -14.10
N ALA A 67 15.28 17.63 -13.31
CA ALA A 67 15.36 17.53 -11.87
C ALA A 67 13.97 17.30 -11.25
N LEU A 68 12.95 18.04 -11.68
CA LEU A 68 11.57 17.83 -11.22
C LEU A 68 11.06 16.42 -11.51
N VAL A 69 11.33 15.87 -12.69
CA VAL A 69 10.93 14.49 -13.03
C VAL A 69 11.61 13.48 -12.09
N VAL A 70 12.90 13.66 -11.80
CA VAL A 70 13.65 12.81 -10.86
C VAL A 70 13.07 12.93 -9.45
N GLU A 71 12.79 14.14 -8.98
CA GLU A 71 12.18 14.38 -7.66
C GLU A 71 10.81 13.71 -7.53
N ILE A 72 9.96 13.84 -8.55
CA ILE A 72 8.66 13.16 -8.62
C ILE A 72 8.85 11.63 -8.57
N PHE A 73 9.83 11.10 -9.28
CA PHE A 73 10.12 9.66 -9.29
C PHE A 73 10.54 9.16 -7.90
N ILE A 74 11.43 9.87 -7.20
CA ILE A 74 11.85 9.52 -5.83
C ILE A 74 10.64 9.51 -4.89
N GLY A 75 9.83 10.57 -4.93
CA GLY A 75 8.61 10.66 -4.13
C GLY A 75 7.63 9.53 -4.43
N PHE A 76 7.45 9.22 -5.72
CA PHE A 76 6.62 8.12 -6.18
C PHE A 76 7.09 6.79 -5.62
N THR A 77 8.40 6.51 -5.66
CA THR A 77 8.94 5.26 -5.12
C THR A 77 8.74 5.13 -3.61
N ILE A 78 8.94 6.21 -2.85
CA ILE A 78 8.68 6.22 -1.39
C ILE A 78 7.21 5.87 -1.12
N GLY A 79 6.27 6.53 -1.81
CA GLY A 79 4.84 6.21 -1.65
C GLY A 79 4.46 4.84 -2.21
N PHE A 80 5.19 4.32 -3.21
CA PHE A 80 4.96 2.99 -3.80
C PHE A 80 5.29 1.86 -2.81
N VAL A 81 6.34 1.99 -2.00
CA VAL A 81 6.65 1.01 -0.94
C VAL A 81 5.51 0.95 0.09
N ALA A 82 4.98 2.10 0.49
CA ALA A 82 3.81 2.14 1.36
C ALA A 82 2.56 1.57 0.67
N TYR A 83 2.37 1.84 -0.61
CA TYR A 83 1.28 1.25 -1.40
C TYR A 83 1.35 -0.28 -1.42
N ILE A 84 2.54 -0.86 -1.59
CA ILE A 84 2.74 -2.33 -1.56
C ILE A 84 2.25 -2.93 -0.23
N ALA A 85 2.51 -2.28 0.90
CA ALA A 85 2.06 -2.76 2.21
C ALA A 85 0.54 -2.92 2.26
N PHE A 86 -0.20 -1.93 1.76
CA PHE A 86 -1.66 -1.97 1.71
C PHE A 86 -2.18 -2.92 0.63
N ALA A 87 -1.48 -3.02 -0.51
CA ALA A 87 -1.80 -3.97 -1.57
C ALA A 87 -1.74 -5.43 -1.07
N ALA A 88 -0.77 -5.77 -0.21
CA ALA A 88 -0.69 -7.09 0.41
C ALA A 88 -1.95 -7.43 1.23
N ILE A 89 -2.45 -6.47 2.00
CA ILE A 89 -3.64 -6.62 2.85
C ILE A 89 -4.90 -6.77 1.99
N GLN A 90 -5.00 -5.96 0.94
CA GLN A 90 -6.12 -6.00 0.01
C GLN A 90 -6.14 -7.32 -0.77
N LEU A 91 -4.99 -7.79 -1.24
CA LEU A 91 -4.85 -9.08 -1.92
C LEU A 91 -5.25 -10.23 -0.99
N ALA A 92 -4.84 -10.18 0.28
CA ALA A 92 -5.27 -11.18 1.27
C ALA A 92 -6.78 -11.22 1.45
N GLY A 93 -7.44 -10.06 1.50
CA GLY A 93 -8.89 -9.97 1.58
C GLY A 93 -9.59 -10.50 0.32
N GLN A 94 -9.05 -10.23 -0.87
CA GLN A 94 -9.56 -10.78 -2.13
C GLN A 94 -9.45 -12.32 -2.18
N LEU A 95 -8.36 -12.90 -1.68
CA LEU A 95 -8.23 -14.36 -1.57
C LEU A 95 -9.29 -14.97 -0.65
N ILE A 96 -9.60 -14.29 0.46
CA ILE A 96 -10.66 -14.72 1.39
C ILE A 96 -12.04 -14.59 0.74
N ASP A 97 -12.34 -13.45 0.10
CA ASP A 97 -13.61 -13.22 -0.60
C ASP A 97 -13.87 -14.29 -1.67
N LYS A 98 -12.81 -14.67 -2.41
CA LYS A 98 -12.87 -15.75 -3.40
C LYS A 98 -13.25 -17.07 -2.76
N GLN A 99 -12.63 -17.43 -1.63
CA GLN A 99 -12.85 -18.71 -0.98
C GLN A 99 -14.22 -18.78 -0.26
N MET A 100 -14.68 -17.68 0.32
CA MET A 100 -16.00 -17.58 0.97
C MET A 100 -17.17 -17.63 -0.03
N GLY A 101 -16.90 -17.37 -1.33
CA GLY A 101 -17.92 -17.40 -2.37
C GLY A 101 -18.61 -16.06 -2.62
N PHE A 102 -18.13 -14.96 -2.03
CA PHE A 102 -18.66 -13.61 -2.30
C PHE A 102 -18.44 -13.17 -3.75
N MET A 103 -17.46 -13.76 -4.44
CA MET A 103 -17.24 -13.51 -5.87
C MET A 103 -18.22 -14.23 -6.82
N ILE A 104 -19.14 -15.09 -6.33
CA ILE A 104 -20.15 -15.73 -7.20
C ILE A 104 -21.11 -14.71 -7.81
N VAL A 105 -21.36 -13.58 -7.15
CA VAL A 105 -22.17 -12.48 -7.68
C VAL A 105 -21.65 -12.00 -9.05
N ASN A 106 -20.34 -12.05 -9.26
CA ASN A 106 -19.70 -11.62 -10.52
C ASN A 106 -19.92 -12.60 -11.69
N VAL A 107 -20.21 -13.86 -11.39
CA VAL A 107 -20.52 -14.89 -12.41
C VAL A 107 -22.00 -14.82 -12.79
N VAL A 108 -22.85 -14.40 -11.85
CA VAL A 108 -24.30 -14.31 -12.05
C VAL A 108 -24.71 -13.00 -12.75
N ASP A 109 -24.06 -11.87 -12.46
CA ASP A 109 -24.28 -10.61 -13.17
C ASP A 109 -22.97 -9.80 -13.38
N PRO A 110 -22.24 -10.08 -14.47
CA PRO A 110 -21.06 -9.31 -14.85
C PRO A 110 -21.36 -7.90 -15.38
N GLN A 111 -22.62 -7.56 -15.70
CA GLN A 111 -22.98 -6.25 -16.27
C GLN A 111 -23.00 -5.13 -15.22
N SER A 112 -23.23 -5.48 -13.95
CA SER A 112 -23.19 -4.54 -12.81
C SER A 112 -21.78 -4.04 -12.46
N GLY A 113 -20.72 -4.73 -12.92
CA GLY A 113 -19.31 -4.28 -12.91
C GLY A 113 -18.70 -3.95 -11.54
N THR A 114 -19.42 -4.10 -10.45
CA THR A 114 -19.05 -3.58 -9.13
C THR A 114 -18.80 -4.71 -8.14
N SER A 115 -17.65 -5.37 -8.32
CA SER A 115 -17.10 -6.25 -7.30
C SER A 115 -16.21 -5.44 -6.35
N ILE A 116 -16.80 -4.81 -5.35
CA ILE A 116 -16.01 -4.31 -4.23
C ILE A 116 -15.70 -5.53 -3.35
N PRO A 117 -14.42 -5.97 -3.23
CA PRO A 117 -14.07 -7.08 -2.36
C PRO A 117 -14.43 -6.69 -0.93
N LEU A 118 -15.42 -7.36 -0.33
CA LEU A 118 -15.97 -6.95 0.96
C LEU A 118 -14.92 -7.14 2.06
N MET A 119 -14.28 -8.31 2.13
CA MET A 119 -13.21 -8.55 3.10
C MET A 119 -11.94 -7.78 2.76
N GLY A 120 -11.65 -7.58 1.48
CA GLY A 120 -10.57 -6.68 1.04
C GLY A 120 -10.74 -5.27 1.59
N ASN A 121 -11.93 -4.68 1.44
CA ASN A 121 -12.23 -3.33 1.92
C ASN A 121 -12.26 -3.27 3.45
N PHE A 122 -12.92 -4.22 4.10
CA PHE A 122 -12.96 -4.30 5.57
C PHE A 122 -11.56 -4.33 6.19
N LYS A 123 -10.69 -5.23 5.70
CA LYS A 123 -9.29 -5.31 6.17
C LYS A 123 -8.49 -4.07 5.82
N TYR A 124 -8.73 -3.46 4.66
CA TYR A 124 -8.07 -2.22 4.26
C TYR A 124 -8.41 -1.06 5.21
N ILE A 125 -9.69 -0.91 5.61
CA ILE A 125 -10.10 0.14 6.57
C ILE A 125 -9.42 -0.09 7.92
N ILE A 126 -9.40 -1.33 8.43
CA ILE A 126 -8.70 -1.65 9.69
C ILE A 126 -7.21 -1.30 9.58
N ALA A 127 -6.57 -1.70 8.48
CA ALA A 127 -5.17 -1.39 8.24
C ALA A 127 -4.90 0.11 8.17
N LEU A 128 -5.79 0.88 7.53
CA LEU A 128 -5.71 2.33 7.45
C LEU A 128 -5.86 2.99 8.82
N LEU A 129 -6.81 2.54 9.63
CA LEU A 129 -6.98 3.03 11.01
C LEU A 129 -5.75 2.76 11.88
N LEU A 130 -5.19 1.55 11.79
CA LEU A 130 -3.96 1.20 12.51
C LEU A 130 -2.77 2.02 12.01
N TYR A 131 -2.63 2.17 10.70
CA TYR A 131 -1.58 2.97 10.10
C TYR A 131 -1.64 4.45 10.55
N LEU A 132 -2.84 5.03 10.60
CA LEU A 132 -3.03 6.38 11.14
C LEU A 132 -2.75 6.43 12.64
N GLY A 133 -3.22 5.44 13.41
CA GLY A 133 -2.98 5.34 14.86
C GLY A 133 -1.50 5.19 15.24
N MET A 134 -0.69 4.59 14.36
CA MET A 134 0.76 4.48 14.50
C MET A 134 1.52 5.69 13.91
N ASN A 135 0.81 6.74 13.46
CA ASN A 135 1.40 7.89 12.77
C ASN A 135 2.19 7.53 11.51
N GLY A 136 1.83 6.47 10.78
CA GLY A 136 2.54 6.04 9.58
C GLY A 136 2.60 7.11 8.48
N HIS A 137 1.58 7.98 8.40
CA HIS A 137 1.56 9.12 7.49
C HIS A 137 2.60 10.19 7.86
N HIS A 138 2.90 10.39 9.16
CA HIS A 138 4.00 11.23 9.60
C HIS A 138 5.35 10.60 9.26
N TYR A 139 5.47 9.28 9.39
CA TYR A 139 6.68 8.55 8.99
C TYR A 139 7.01 8.79 7.51
N LEU A 140 6.01 8.77 6.63
CA LEU A 140 6.20 9.06 5.20
C LEU A 140 6.70 10.50 4.94
N LEU A 141 6.17 11.49 5.65
CA LEU A 141 6.64 12.86 5.54
C LEU A 141 8.07 13.02 6.09
N GLN A 142 8.38 12.34 7.19
CA GLN A 142 9.74 12.29 7.75
C GLN A 142 10.71 11.63 6.76
N ALA A 143 10.30 10.56 6.09
CA ALA A 143 11.10 9.89 5.08
C ALA A 143 11.40 10.81 3.89
N ILE A 144 10.46 11.66 3.46
CA ILE A 144 10.73 12.69 2.45
C ILE A 144 11.81 13.65 2.93
N VAL A 145 11.72 14.15 4.16
CA VAL A 145 12.72 15.08 4.72
C VAL A 145 14.09 14.41 4.82
N GLN A 146 14.15 13.18 5.34
CA GLN A 146 15.39 12.41 5.46
C GLN A 146 15.97 12.03 4.10
N SER A 147 15.13 11.80 3.08
CA SER A 147 15.60 11.46 1.74
C SER A 147 16.45 12.56 1.10
N TYR A 148 16.30 13.83 1.49
CA TYR A 148 17.16 14.91 1.00
C TYR A 148 18.59 14.87 1.59
N GLN A 149 18.78 14.20 2.72
CA GLN A 149 20.11 14.02 3.32
C GLN A 149 20.92 12.95 2.57
N PHE A 150 20.24 11.95 2.02
CA PHE A 150 20.88 10.84 1.30
C PHE A 150 20.88 11.04 -0.23
N ILE A 151 19.83 11.64 -0.78
CA ILE A 151 19.61 11.80 -2.21
C ILE A 151 19.55 13.30 -2.53
N PRO A 152 20.71 13.95 -2.82
CA PRO A 152 20.73 15.34 -3.25
C PRO A 152 20.03 15.49 -4.61
N VAL A 153 19.67 16.72 -4.99
CA VAL A 153 19.01 16.98 -6.26
C VAL A 153 19.92 16.54 -7.42
N MET A 154 19.36 15.76 -8.36
CA MET A 154 20.09 15.07 -9.44
C MET A 154 21.11 14.00 -8.99
N GLY A 155 21.05 13.55 -7.73
CA GLY A 155 21.90 12.49 -7.17
C GLY A 155 21.26 11.11 -7.14
N LEU A 156 20.21 10.86 -7.94
CA LEU A 156 19.54 9.56 -7.97
C LEU A 156 20.45 8.50 -8.62
N ASN A 157 20.78 7.46 -7.85
CA ASN A 157 21.42 6.27 -8.36
C ASN A 157 20.43 5.10 -8.43
N LEU A 158 20.30 4.48 -9.61
CA LEU A 158 19.50 3.27 -9.82
C LEU A 158 20.43 2.06 -9.97
N GLY A 159 21.14 1.74 -8.89
CA GLY A 159 22.05 0.58 -8.85
C GLY A 159 21.30 -0.76 -8.77
N ALA A 160 22.05 -1.87 -8.93
CA ALA A 160 21.50 -3.23 -8.80
C ALA A 160 20.79 -3.47 -7.46
N ASN A 161 21.28 -2.86 -6.38
CA ASN A 161 20.69 -2.99 -5.05
C ASN A 161 19.26 -2.41 -4.98
N PHE A 162 19.03 -1.26 -5.63
CA PHE A 162 17.70 -0.64 -5.70
C PHE A 162 16.69 -1.59 -6.36
N TYR A 163 17.03 -2.15 -7.53
CA TYR A 163 16.16 -3.09 -8.24
C TYR A 163 15.89 -4.35 -7.42
N ASN A 164 16.91 -4.91 -6.77
CA ASN A 164 16.77 -6.09 -5.91
C ASN A 164 15.81 -5.82 -4.74
N LEU A 165 15.93 -4.68 -4.07
CA LEU A 165 15.04 -4.31 -2.96
C LEU A 165 13.59 -4.12 -3.41
N ILE A 166 13.35 -3.53 -4.58
CA ILE A 166 12.00 -3.39 -5.14
C ILE A 166 11.39 -4.76 -5.45
N ILE A 167 12.16 -5.67 -6.04
CA ILE A 167 11.72 -7.04 -6.31
C ILE A 167 11.43 -7.78 -5.00
N GLU A 168 12.33 -7.70 -4.02
CA GLU A 168 12.16 -8.33 -2.71
C GLU A 168 10.90 -7.82 -1.99
N THR A 169 10.67 -6.51 -1.99
CA THR A 169 9.48 -5.88 -1.39
C THR A 169 8.21 -6.36 -2.09
N THR A 170 8.25 -6.51 -3.42
CA THR A 170 7.12 -7.02 -4.21
C THR A 170 6.85 -8.49 -3.93
N VAL A 171 7.88 -9.34 -3.85
CA VAL A 171 7.73 -10.76 -3.47
C VAL A 171 7.18 -10.88 -2.05
N TYR A 172 7.68 -10.05 -1.13
CA TYR A 172 7.23 -10.02 0.25
C TYR A 172 5.73 -9.68 0.36
N MET A 173 5.21 -8.81 -0.51
CA MET A 173 3.77 -8.54 -0.62
C MET A 173 2.94 -9.82 -0.77
N PHE A 174 3.30 -10.69 -1.72
CA PHE A 174 2.56 -11.94 -1.97
C PHE A 174 2.66 -12.90 -0.79
N VAL A 175 3.84 -13.03 -0.19
CA VAL A 175 4.06 -13.88 0.98
C VAL A 175 3.19 -13.42 2.15
N VAL A 176 3.16 -12.11 2.41
CA VAL A 176 2.33 -11.51 3.45
C VAL A 176 0.85 -11.71 3.15
N ALA A 177 0.42 -11.51 1.91
CA ALA A 177 -0.97 -11.67 1.52
C ALA A 177 -1.47 -13.10 1.73
N ILE A 178 -0.67 -14.10 1.34
CA ILE A 178 -0.96 -15.52 1.58
C ILE A 178 -1.01 -15.81 3.08
N LYS A 179 -0.05 -15.32 3.88
CA LYS A 179 -0.03 -15.52 5.34
C LYS A 179 -1.28 -14.94 6.02
N ILE A 180 -1.72 -13.75 5.61
CA ILE A 180 -2.95 -13.13 6.13
C ILE A 180 -4.20 -13.90 5.67
N ALA A 181 -4.20 -14.47 4.47
CA ALA A 181 -5.35 -15.24 3.97
C ALA A 181 -5.42 -16.67 4.53
N ALA A 182 -4.27 -17.26 4.84
CA ALA A 182 -4.09 -18.67 5.19
C ALA A 182 -5.06 -19.20 6.25
N PRO A 183 -5.22 -18.61 7.44
CA PRO A 183 -6.04 -19.22 8.49
C PRO A 183 -7.52 -19.33 8.09
N VAL A 184 -8.04 -18.34 7.36
CA VAL A 184 -9.43 -18.33 6.89
C VAL A 184 -9.59 -19.27 5.69
N VAL A 185 -8.68 -19.20 4.72
CA VAL A 185 -8.72 -20.06 3.52
C VAL A 185 -8.61 -21.53 3.90
N MET A 186 -7.71 -21.89 4.81
CA MET A 186 -7.52 -23.28 5.27
C MET A 186 -8.77 -23.84 5.93
N ALA A 187 -9.46 -23.04 6.74
CA ALA A 187 -10.66 -23.52 7.40
C ALA A 187 -11.87 -23.65 6.45
N ILE A 188 -11.98 -22.75 5.47
CA ILE A 188 -12.98 -22.93 4.41
C ILE A 188 -12.64 -24.15 3.56
N LEU A 189 -11.36 -24.43 3.29
CA LEU A 189 -10.93 -25.64 2.59
C LEU A 189 -11.33 -26.90 3.37
N ILE A 190 -11.15 -26.92 4.70
CA ILE A 190 -11.65 -28.02 5.54
C ILE A 190 -13.17 -28.15 5.46
N THR A 191 -13.88 -27.01 5.42
CA THR A 191 -15.34 -26.98 5.23
C THR A 191 -15.74 -27.58 3.86
N ASP A 192 -14.99 -27.26 2.81
CA ASP A 192 -15.18 -27.81 1.45
C ASP A 192 -15.02 -29.33 1.40
N VAL A 193 -13.94 -29.83 2.02
CA VAL A 193 -13.70 -31.27 2.14
C VAL A 193 -14.83 -31.95 2.90
N SER A 194 -15.27 -31.34 4.01
CA SER A 194 -16.37 -31.85 4.84
C SER A 194 -17.69 -31.92 4.05
N MET A 195 -18.01 -30.86 3.30
CA MET A 195 -19.19 -30.83 2.43
C MET A 195 -19.10 -31.87 1.30
N GLY A 196 -17.89 -32.13 0.77
CA GLY A 196 -17.66 -33.18 -0.22
C GLY A 196 -17.98 -34.59 0.30
N PHE A 197 -17.69 -34.87 1.56
CA PHE A 197 -18.12 -36.12 2.19
C PHE A 197 -19.64 -36.19 2.36
N ILE A 198 -20.27 -35.11 2.84
CA ILE A 198 -21.74 -35.04 3.00
C ILE A 198 -22.46 -35.23 1.67
N ALA A 199 -21.93 -34.63 0.59
CA ALA A 199 -22.45 -34.78 -0.77
C ALA A 199 -22.53 -36.24 -1.22
N ARG A 200 -21.54 -37.06 -0.84
CA ARG A 200 -21.50 -38.49 -1.15
C ARG A 200 -22.49 -39.28 -0.29
N THR A 201 -22.63 -38.93 0.99
CA THR A 201 -23.49 -39.66 1.92
C THR A 201 -24.98 -39.31 1.74
N VAL A 202 -25.30 -38.06 1.42
CA VAL A 202 -26.68 -37.56 1.23
C VAL A 202 -26.78 -36.88 -0.13
N PRO A 203 -26.85 -37.65 -1.24
CA PRO A 203 -26.83 -37.09 -2.60
C PRO A 203 -28.08 -36.28 -2.97
N GLN A 204 -29.16 -36.41 -2.19
CA GLN A 204 -30.38 -35.60 -2.35
C GLN A 204 -30.17 -34.15 -1.89
N MET A 205 -29.11 -33.87 -1.11
CA MET A 205 -28.82 -32.52 -0.62
C MET A 205 -28.10 -31.71 -1.70
N ASN A 206 -28.65 -30.55 -2.05
CA ASN A 206 -27.94 -29.61 -2.90
C ASN A 206 -26.82 -28.92 -2.12
N VAL A 207 -25.61 -29.47 -2.24
CA VAL A 207 -24.38 -29.00 -1.59
C VAL A 207 -24.10 -27.53 -1.88
N PHE A 208 -24.52 -27.01 -3.03
CA PHE A 208 -24.35 -25.60 -3.36
C PHE A 208 -25.24 -24.69 -2.49
N ILE A 209 -26.49 -25.10 -2.25
CA ILE A 209 -27.46 -24.35 -1.43
C ILE A 209 -27.02 -24.28 0.03
N VAL A 210 -26.49 -25.39 0.57
CA VAL A 210 -26.06 -25.47 1.98
C VAL A 210 -24.63 -24.99 2.17
N GLY A 211 -23.75 -25.25 1.19
CA GLY A 211 -22.33 -24.98 1.28
C GLY A 211 -22.00 -23.50 1.34
N LEU A 212 -22.66 -22.65 0.54
CA LEU A 212 -22.35 -21.22 0.51
C LEU A 212 -22.67 -20.51 1.85
N PRO A 213 -23.86 -20.66 2.46
CA PRO A 213 -24.13 -20.13 3.80
C PRO A 213 -23.14 -20.64 4.85
N LEU A 214 -22.78 -21.92 4.80
CA LEU A 214 -21.83 -22.52 5.75
C LEU A 214 -20.42 -21.94 5.60
N LYS A 215 -19.93 -21.77 4.37
CA LYS A 215 -18.62 -21.14 4.10
C LYS A 215 -18.57 -19.71 4.59
N ILE A 216 -19.63 -18.94 4.36
CA ILE A 216 -19.71 -17.55 4.82
C ILE A 216 -19.69 -17.52 6.35
N PHE A 217 -20.50 -18.35 7.01
CA PHE A 217 -20.53 -18.44 8.47
C PHE A 217 -19.16 -18.80 9.04
N MET A 218 -18.52 -19.86 8.51
CA MET A 218 -17.21 -20.30 8.98
C MET A 218 -16.12 -19.25 8.73
N GLY A 219 -16.13 -18.62 7.55
CA GLY A 219 -15.17 -17.56 7.21
C GLY A 219 -15.28 -16.36 8.14
N LEU A 220 -16.51 -15.92 8.48
CA LEU A 220 -16.75 -14.81 9.40
C LEU A 220 -16.33 -15.15 10.84
N VAL A 221 -16.69 -16.34 11.34
CA VAL A 221 -16.32 -16.77 12.70
C VAL A 221 -14.81 -16.79 12.88
N ILE A 222 -14.10 -17.34 11.90
CA ILE A 222 -12.64 -17.46 11.96
C ILE A 222 -11.96 -16.11 11.77
N LEU A 223 -12.49 -15.27 10.87
CA LEU A 223 -12.03 -13.89 10.74
C LEU A 223 -12.11 -13.17 12.09
N LEU A 224 -13.23 -13.31 12.81
CA LEU A 224 -13.46 -12.66 14.10
C LEU A 224 -12.51 -13.20 15.18
N MET A 225 -12.25 -14.51 15.22
CA MET A 225 -11.27 -15.12 16.14
C MET A 225 -9.83 -14.67 15.87
N VAL A 226 -9.45 -14.53 14.59
CA VAL A 226 -8.07 -14.18 14.19
C VAL A 226 -7.85 -12.66 14.17
N LEU A 227 -8.90 -11.85 14.28
CA LEU A 227 -8.84 -10.39 14.21
C LEU A 227 -7.80 -9.75 15.18
N PRO A 228 -7.69 -10.16 16.46
CA PRO A 228 -6.67 -9.63 17.36
C PRO A 228 -5.24 -9.94 16.88
N VAL A 229 -5.03 -11.15 16.35
CA VAL A 229 -3.74 -11.57 15.79
C VAL A 229 -3.41 -10.76 14.54
N TYR A 230 -4.39 -10.46 13.69
CA TYR A 230 -4.19 -9.57 12.55
C TYR A 230 -3.79 -8.17 12.97
N ILE A 231 -4.45 -7.57 13.96
CA ILE A 231 -4.09 -6.22 14.43
C ILE A 231 -2.64 -6.17 14.88
N TRP A 232 -2.20 -7.15 15.69
CA TRP A 232 -0.82 -7.27 16.12
C TRP A 232 0.14 -7.47 14.94
N PHE A 233 -0.21 -8.38 14.01
CA PHE A 233 0.60 -8.65 12.83
C PHE A 233 0.73 -7.45 11.90
N MET A 234 -0.32 -6.63 11.74
CA MET A 234 -0.28 -5.41 10.93
C MET A 234 0.73 -4.38 11.47
N GLY A 235 0.84 -4.24 12.80
CA GLY A 235 1.85 -3.37 13.39
C GLY A 235 3.28 -3.77 13.02
N ILE A 236 3.57 -5.08 13.08
CA ILE A 236 4.88 -5.64 12.68
C ILE A 236 5.10 -5.49 11.17
N LEU A 237 4.06 -5.73 10.38
CA LEU A 237 4.08 -5.56 8.93
C LEU A 237 4.49 -4.13 8.56
N PHE A 238 3.80 -3.12 9.12
CA PHE A 238 4.11 -1.73 8.82
C PHE A 238 5.53 -1.35 9.23
N ALA A 239 5.99 -1.78 10.42
CA ALA A 239 7.37 -1.55 10.85
C ALA A 239 8.40 -2.13 9.87
N ARG A 240 8.16 -3.34 9.35
CA ARG A 240 9.04 -3.95 8.34
C ARG A 240 9.01 -3.22 6.99
N PHE A 241 7.84 -2.74 6.56
CA PHE A 241 7.76 -1.94 5.33
C PHE A 241 8.46 -0.57 5.47
N PHE A 242 8.44 0.02 6.66
CA PHE A 242 9.24 1.22 6.97
C PHE A 242 10.75 0.93 6.90
N GLU A 243 11.20 -0.22 7.40
CA GLU A 243 12.60 -0.65 7.25
C GLU A 243 13.00 -0.84 5.77
N TYR A 244 12.13 -1.45 4.94
CA TYR A 244 12.36 -1.56 3.50
C TYR A 244 12.43 -0.19 2.83
N LEU A 245 11.57 0.74 3.24
CA LEU A 245 11.55 2.11 2.73
C LEU A 245 12.90 2.79 2.99
N ASP A 246 13.41 2.72 4.22
CA ASP A 246 14.70 3.31 4.59
C ASP A 246 15.86 2.72 3.78
N ARG A 247 15.88 1.39 3.61
CA ARG A 247 16.89 0.69 2.78
C ARG A 247 16.82 1.13 1.32
N ILE A 248 15.62 1.31 0.78
CA ILE A 248 15.41 1.77 -0.59
C ILE A 248 15.91 3.21 -0.74
N ILE A 249 15.58 4.11 0.19
CA ILE A 249 16.10 5.50 0.18
C ILE A 249 17.63 5.49 0.21
N PHE A 250 18.23 4.70 1.10
CA PHE A 250 19.68 4.60 1.19
C PHE A 250 20.31 4.06 -0.09
N SER A 251 19.68 3.06 -0.73
CA SER A 251 20.17 2.48 -1.98
C SER A 251 20.14 3.44 -3.17
N MET A 252 19.30 4.48 -3.12
CA MET A 252 19.23 5.51 -4.18
C MET A 252 20.27 6.62 -4.03
N GLY A 253 20.84 6.79 -2.83
CA GLY A 253 21.81 7.86 -2.52
C GLY A 253 23.28 7.43 -2.63
N LEU A 254 23.54 6.13 -2.72
CA LEU A 254 24.87 5.53 -2.96
C LEU A 254 25.13 5.39 -4.46
#